data_AF-A0A820H623-F1
#
_entry.id   AF-A0A820H623-F1
#
_cell.length_a   1.000
_cell.length_b   1.000
_cell.length_c   1.000
_cell.angle_alpha   90.00
_cell.angle_beta   90.00
_cell.angle_gamma   90.00
#
_symmetry.space_group_name_H-M   'P 1'
#
loop_
_entity.id
_entity.type
_entity.pdbx_description
1 polymer ?
#
loop_
_entity_poly.entity_id
_entity_poly.type
_entity_poly.pdbx_seq_one_letter_code
_entity_poly.pdbx_strand_id
1 'polypeptide(L)'
;CLQELRTIGSEVPPGVYLPSNPEAIVISLIPESGAPMQSAAKAPYRATFRVQTVGIEQVERCAHSNSELMKDFSNQYYQMAIFKVGDDVRQDILALQLMRLFQNIFEQEGLELYLYTYR
;
A
#
# COMPACT_ATOMS: atom_id res chain seq x y z
N CYS A 1 10.04 -16.72 -5.56
CA CYS A 1 9.10 -15.83 -4.83
C CYS A 1 9.54 -15.59 -3.39
N LEU A 2 9.43 -16.55 -2.46
CA LEU A 2 9.83 -16.33 -1.06
C LEU A 2 11.30 -15.90 -0.92
N GLN A 3 12.20 -16.51 -1.70
CA GLN A 3 13.62 -16.14 -1.73
C GLN A 3 13.82 -14.68 -2.17
N GLU A 4 13.16 -14.25 -3.25
CA GLU A 4 13.22 -12.86 -3.72
C GLU A 4 12.69 -11.87 -2.68
N LEU A 5 11.58 -12.20 -1.99
CA LEU A 5 11.09 -11.36 -0.90
C LEU A 5 12.06 -11.28 0.26
N ARG A 6 12.80 -12.34 0.57
CA ARG A 6 13.84 -12.31 1.60
C ARG A 6 15.00 -11.41 1.17
N THR A 7 15.39 -11.46 -0.10
CA THR A 7 16.40 -10.55 -0.67
C THR A 7 15.96 -9.09 -0.62
N ILE A 8 14.71 -8.79 -0.97
CA ILE A 8 14.17 -7.42 -0.88
C ILE A 8 14.02 -6.99 0.60
N GLY A 9 13.61 -7.91 1.46
CA GLY A 9 13.38 -7.65 2.87
C GLY A 9 14.65 -7.50 3.70
N SER A 10 15.81 -7.97 3.24
CA SER A 10 17.08 -7.84 3.97
C SER A 10 17.58 -6.40 4.02
N GLU A 11 17.25 -5.58 3.02
CA GLU A 11 17.62 -4.18 2.97
C GLU A 11 16.55 -3.38 2.23
N VAL A 12 15.56 -2.89 2.98
CA VAL A 12 14.57 -1.94 2.44
C VAL A 12 15.22 -0.56 2.41
N PRO A 13 15.28 0.11 1.24
CA PRO A 13 15.89 1.43 1.16
C PRO A 13 15.14 2.45 2.04
N PRO A 14 15.85 3.41 2.66
CA PRO A 14 15.21 4.44 3.45
C PRO A 14 14.30 5.32 2.59
N GLY A 15 13.20 5.81 3.19
CA GLY A 15 12.29 6.74 2.52
C GLY A 15 11.37 6.14 1.47
N VAL A 16 11.37 4.82 1.27
CA VAL A 16 10.41 4.18 0.36
C VAL A 16 9.02 4.07 0.99
N TYR A 17 7.99 4.17 0.15
CA TYR A 17 6.59 4.13 0.55
C TYR A 17 5.79 3.24 -0.43
N LEU A 18 4.59 2.81 -0.03
CA LEU A 18 3.67 2.12 -0.92
C LEU A 18 2.89 3.16 -1.75
N PRO A 19 2.81 3.06 -3.09
CA PRO A 19 2.09 4.05 -3.89
C PRO A 19 0.61 4.24 -3.52
N SER A 20 -0.05 3.19 -2.98
CA SER A 20 -1.43 3.27 -2.48
C SER A 20 -1.55 4.01 -1.13
N ASN A 21 -0.44 4.33 -0.48
CA ASN A 21 -0.37 5.05 0.79
C ASN A 21 0.87 5.96 0.88
N PRO A 22 0.80 7.19 0.32
CA PRO A 22 1.91 8.13 0.31
C PRO A 22 2.17 8.82 1.66
N GLU A 23 1.38 8.54 2.69
CA GLU A 23 1.52 9.16 4.01
C GLU A 23 2.35 8.31 5.00
N ALA A 24 2.78 7.12 4.56
CA ALA A 24 3.50 6.16 5.38
C ALA A 24 4.77 5.66 4.69
N ILE A 25 5.83 5.49 5.47
CA ILE A 25 7.09 4.89 5.04
C ILE A 25 7.13 3.40 5.36
N VAL A 26 7.80 2.63 4.51
CA VAL A 26 8.02 1.19 4.73
C VAL A 26 9.20 1.02 5.69
N ILE A 27 8.95 0.31 6.79
CA ILE A 27 9.98 -0.07 7.77
C ILE A 27 10.60 -1.41 7.39
N SER A 28 9.77 -2.38 7.02
CA SER A 28 10.21 -3.73 6.68
C SER A 28 9.18 -4.49 5.88
N LEU A 29 9.64 -5.44 5.06
CA LEU A 29 8.80 -6.43 4.38
C LEU A 29 8.72 -7.70 5.24
N ILE A 30 7.57 -8.39 5.26
CA ILE A 30 7.42 -9.72 5.88
C ILE A 30 7.50 -10.78 4.77
N PRO A 31 8.64 -11.45 4.57
CA PRO A 31 8.80 -12.34 3.42
C PRO A 31 7.80 -13.50 3.43
N GLU A 32 7.52 -14.07 4.60
CA GLU A 32 6.62 -15.22 4.80
C GLU A 32 5.15 -14.90 4.47
N SER A 33 4.79 -13.62 4.42
CA SER A 33 3.43 -13.20 4.03
C SER A 33 3.17 -13.31 2.51
N GLY A 34 4.24 -13.45 1.73
CA GLY A 34 4.26 -13.48 0.29
C GLY A 34 3.47 -14.63 -0.31
N ALA A 35 2.41 -14.35 -1.05
CA ALA A 35 1.58 -15.38 -1.68
C ALA A 35 1.15 -14.99 -3.11
N PRO A 36 1.34 -15.87 -4.10
CA PRO A 36 0.68 -15.71 -5.40
C PRO A 36 -0.83 -15.92 -5.22
N MET A 37 -1.64 -15.10 -5.87
CA MET A 37 -3.10 -15.23 -5.84
C MET A 37 -3.58 -15.96 -7.09
N GLN A 38 -4.61 -16.78 -6.93
CA GLN A 38 -5.19 -17.52 -8.04
C GLN A 38 -6.19 -16.64 -8.81
N SER A 39 -5.70 -15.89 -9.81
CA SER A 39 -6.57 -15.26 -10.79
C SER A 39 -5.85 -14.97 -12.12
N ALA A 40 -6.56 -15.26 -13.23
CA ALA A 40 -6.21 -14.91 -14.61
C ALA A 40 -4.87 -15.46 -15.17
N ALA A 41 -4.53 -15.08 -16.41
CA ALA A 41 -3.32 -15.51 -17.12
C ALA A 41 -2.02 -14.92 -16.56
N LYS A 42 -2.12 -13.87 -15.72
CA LYS A 42 -1.00 -13.19 -15.05
C LYS A 42 -1.27 -13.24 -13.55
N ALA A 43 -0.58 -14.11 -12.83
CA ALA A 43 -0.84 -14.35 -11.41
C ALA A 43 -0.39 -13.13 -10.55
N PRO A 44 -1.30 -12.41 -9.88
CA PRO A 44 -0.93 -11.30 -9.02
C PRO A 44 -0.31 -11.78 -7.71
N TYR A 45 0.48 -10.91 -7.06
CA TYR A 45 1.27 -11.30 -5.90
C TYR A 45 0.98 -10.41 -4.69
N ARG A 46 0.75 -11.02 -3.53
CA ARG A 46 0.40 -10.34 -2.28
C ARG A 46 1.58 -10.35 -1.33
N ALA A 47 1.86 -9.24 -0.67
CA ALA A 47 2.88 -9.12 0.38
C ALA A 47 2.44 -8.15 1.49
N THR A 48 2.93 -8.37 2.70
CA THR A 48 2.67 -7.52 3.87
C THR A 48 3.94 -6.77 4.27
N PHE A 49 3.77 -5.48 4.54
CA PHE A 49 4.79 -4.55 4.96
C PHE A 49 4.46 -4.03 6.36
N ARG A 50 5.47 -3.84 7.19
CA ARG A 50 5.37 -2.99 8.37
C ARG A 50 5.66 -1.56 7.93
N VAL A 51 4.70 -0.67 8.17
CA VAL A 51 4.77 0.73 7.74
C VAL A 51 4.58 1.65 8.94
N GLN A 52 5.00 2.89 8.81
CA GLN A 52 4.82 3.93 9.81
C GLN A 52 4.24 5.19 9.18
N THR A 53 3.15 5.71 9.77
CA THR A 53 2.56 6.99 9.33
C THR A 53 3.46 8.15 9.75
N VAL A 54 3.88 8.97 8.78
CA VAL A 54 4.74 10.14 8.99
C VAL A 54 4.24 11.41 8.28
N GLY A 55 3.25 11.29 7.39
CA GLY A 55 2.72 12.38 6.57
C GLY A 55 3.60 12.70 5.36
N ILE A 56 3.00 13.29 4.32
CA ILE A 56 3.62 13.44 2.98
C ILE A 56 4.94 14.23 3.04
N GLU A 57 4.98 15.36 3.75
CA GLU A 57 6.19 16.19 3.84
C GLU A 57 7.39 15.42 4.44
N GLN A 58 7.13 14.55 5.42
CA GLN A 58 8.19 13.76 6.03
C GLN A 58 8.64 12.63 5.10
N VAL A 59 7.73 11.99 4.36
CA VAL A 59 8.07 11.01 3.33
C VAL A 59 9.02 11.64 2.30
N GLU A 60 8.68 12.82 1.79
CA GLU A 60 9.53 13.54 0.84
C GLU A 60 10.90 13.88 1.43
N ARG A 61 10.96 14.36 2.67
CA ARG A 61 12.23 14.66 3.34
C ARG A 61 13.11 13.42 3.53
N CYS A 62 12.51 12.27 3.88
CA CYS A 62 13.21 11.00 4.01
C CYS A 62 13.73 10.47 2.66
N ALA A 63 13.06 10.77 1.55
CA ALA A 63 13.56 10.41 0.23
C ALA A 63 14.79 11.25 -0.20
N HIS A 64 14.90 12.50 0.25
CA HIS A 64 15.97 13.42 -0.14
C HIS A 64 17.17 13.43 0.81
N SER A 65 16.93 13.17 2.09
CA SER A 65 17.98 13.05 3.10
C SER A 65 17.93 11.62 3.61
N ASN A 66 18.99 10.84 3.40
CA ASN A 66 19.23 9.52 4.02
C ASN A 66 19.32 9.61 5.57
N SER A 67 18.67 10.59 6.18
CA SER A 67 18.68 10.89 7.60
C SER A 67 17.87 9.84 8.35
N GLU A 68 18.51 9.29 9.38
CA GLU A 68 17.94 8.37 10.36
C GLU A 68 16.75 9.01 11.10
N LEU A 69 15.54 8.90 10.53
CA LEU A 69 14.30 9.26 11.18
C LEU A 69 13.52 8.00 11.51
N MET A 70 13.91 7.33 12.61
CA MET A 70 13.22 6.16 13.15
C MET A 70 13.37 6.13 14.70
N LYS A 71 13.10 7.24 15.40
CA LYS A 71 13.14 7.24 16.89
C LYS A 71 11.77 7.17 17.54
N ASP A 72 10.72 7.58 16.83
CA ASP A 72 9.36 7.36 17.29
C ASP A 72 8.87 6.03 16.71
N PHE A 73 8.48 5.08 17.57
CA PHE A 73 7.80 3.84 17.16
C PHE A 73 6.28 3.98 17.20
N SER A 74 5.77 5.18 17.48
CA SER A 74 4.35 5.48 17.48
C SER A 74 3.79 5.36 16.04
N ASN A 75 2.59 4.78 15.92
CA ASN A 75 1.85 4.61 14.66
C ASN A 75 2.45 3.63 13.62
N GLN A 76 3.12 2.56 14.06
CA GLN A 76 3.44 1.43 13.18
C GLN A 76 2.25 0.47 13.02
N TYR A 77 2.04 -0.01 11.80
CA TYR A 77 1.02 -1.03 11.50
C TYR A 77 1.43 -1.90 10.32
N TYR A 78 0.67 -2.98 10.11
CA TYR A 78 0.88 -3.87 8.99
C TYR A 78 -0.05 -3.50 7.84
N GLN A 79 0.54 -3.26 6.67
CA GLN A 79 -0.19 -2.98 5.44
C GLN A 79 0.11 -4.04 4.39
N MET A 80 -0.95 -4.62 3.85
CA MET A 80 -0.88 -5.58 2.76
C MET A 80 -1.07 -4.86 1.43
N ALA A 81 -0.31 -5.28 0.41
CA ALA A 81 -0.47 -4.81 -0.96
C ALA A 81 -0.51 -5.99 -1.94
N ILE A 82 -1.25 -5.81 -3.04
CA ILE A 82 -1.30 -6.74 -4.16
C ILE A 82 -0.63 -6.06 -5.36
N PHE A 83 0.34 -6.75 -5.95
CA PHE A 83 1.07 -6.31 -7.13
C PHE A 83 0.57 -7.08 -8.33
N LYS A 84 -0.05 -6.37 -9.28
CA LYS A 84 -0.61 -6.92 -10.52
C LYS A 84 0.31 -6.57 -11.69
N VAL A 85 1.34 -7.39 -11.92
CA VAL A 85 2.34 -7.10 -12.97
C VAL A 85 1.78 -7.44 -14.34
N GLY A 86 1.77 -6.44 -15.23
CA GLY A 86 1.30 -6.59 -16.61
C GLY A 86 -0.22 -6.53 -16.78
N ASP A 87 -0.98 -6.28 -15.73
CA ASP A 87 -2.41 -5.97 -15.82
C ASP A 87 -2.63 -4.49 -16.04
N ASP A 88 -3.60 -4.14 -16.89
CA ASP A 88 -4.08 -2.77 -17.05
C ASP A 88 -5.07 -2.44 -15.92
N VAL A 89 -4.56 -1.80 -14.87
CA VAL A 89 -5.35 -1.43 -13.69
C VAL A 89 -6.16 -0.14 -13.87
N ARG A 90 -6.12 0.51 -15.05
CA ARG A 90 -6.83 1.79 -15.27
C ARG A 90 -8.34 1.66 -15.13
N GLN A 91 -8.91 0.52 -15.55
CA GLN A 91 -10.33 0.24 -15.38
C GLN A 91 -10.71 0.06 -13.90
N ASP A 92 -9.87 -0.64 -13.12
CA ASP A 92 -10.05 -0.81 -11.68
C ASP A 92 -10.05 0.57 -10.99
N ILE A 93 -9.10 1.45 -11.34
CA ILE A 93 -9.04 2.82 -10.79
C ILE A 93 -10.30 3.63 -11.11
N LEU A 94 -10.81 3.56 -12.35
CA LEU A 94 -12.05 4.24 -12.72
C LEU A 94 -13.24 3.74 -11.90
N ALA A 95 -13.33 2.42 -11.68
CA ALA A 95 -14.37 1.83 -10.84
C ALA A 95 -14.27 2.31 -9.39
N LEU A 96 -13.07 2.38 -8.81
CA LEU A 96 -12.84 2.91 -7.47
C LEU A 96 -13.23 4.39 -7.35
N GLN A 97 -12.96 5.20 -8.38
CA GLN A 97 -13.40 6.59 -8.43
C GLN A 97 -14.94 6.71 -8.43
N LEU A 98 -15.61 5.86 -9.20
CA LEU A 98 -17.07 5.81 -9.25
C LEU A 98 -17.67 5.35 -7.91
N MET A 99 -17.08 4.34 -7.28
CA MET A 99 -17.49 3.89 -5.94
C MET A 99 -17.38 5.02 -4.91
N ARG A 100 -16.31 5.81 -4.97
CA ARG A 100 -16.13 6.96 -4.08
C ARG A 100 -17.12 8.09 -4.34
N LEU A 101 -17.49 8.32 -5.61
CA LEU A 101 -18.56 9.25 -5.94
C LEU A 101 -19.90 8.79 -5.34
N PHE A 102 -20.23 7.51 -5.44
CA PHE A 102 -21.46 6.98 -4.86
C PHE A 102 -21.47 7.00 -3.33
N GLN A 103 -20.34 6.73 -2.67
CA GLN A 103 -20.21 6.92 -1.22
C GLN A 103 -20.63 8.33 -0.81
N ASN A 104 -20.11 9.35 -1.49
CA ASN A 104 -20.45 10.75 -1.20
C ASN A 104 -21.94 11.04 -1.45
N ILE A 105 -22.52 10.52 -2.54
CA ILE A 105 -23.95 10.71 -2.83
C ILE A 105 -24.83 10.06 -1.76
N PHE A 106 -24.49 8.83 -1.34
CA PHE A 106 -25.26 8.12 -0.32
C PHE A 106 -25.22 8.85 1.03
N GLU A 107 -24.04 9.35 1.42
CA GLU A 107 -23.89 10.18 2.63
C GLU A 107 -24.68 11.49 2.53
N GLN A 108 -24.69 12.14 1.37
CA GLN A 108 -25.44 13.39 1.14
C GLN A 108 -26.96 13.20 1.22
N GLU A 109 -27.47 12.10 0.67
CA GLU A 109 -28.90 11.78 0.65
C GLU A 109 -29.37 11.04 1.93
N GLY A 110 -28.46 10.74 2.86
CA GLY A 110 -28.77 10.00 4.09
C GLY A 110 -29.13 8.54 3.87
N LEU A 111 -28.65 7.93 2.78
CA LEU A 111 -28.85 6.51 2.47
C LEU A 111 -27.83 5.65 3.22
N GLU A 112 -28.31 4.71 4.03
CA GLU A 112 -27.47 3.78 4.80
C GLU A 112 -26.95 2.61 3.93
N LEU A 113 -26.13 2.95 2.92
CA LEU A 113 -25.51 1.97 2.03
C LEU A 113 -24.03 1.81 2.35
N TYR A 114 -23.59 0.56 2.53
CA TYR A 114 -22.19 0.26 2.82
C TYR A 114 -21.38 0.05 1.54
N LEU A 115 -20.35 0.86 1.36
CA LEU A 115 -19.34 0.69 0.33
C LEU A 115 -17.95 0.76 0.97
N TYR A 116 -17.05 -0.13 0.55
CA TYR A 116 -15.64 -0.08 0.94
C TYR A 116 -14.77 0.07 -0.30
N THR A 117 -14.16 1.25 -0.43
CA THR A 117 -13.27 1.59 -1.54
C THR A 117 -11.85 1.31 -1.08
N TYR A 118 -11.19 0.31 -1.68
CA TYR A 118 -9.78 0.03 -1.40
C TYR A 118 -8.88 1.04 -2.14
N ARG A 119 -7.63 1.15 -1.68
CA ARG A 119 -6.59 2.00 -2.28
C ARG A 119 -5.52 1.17 -2.97
#